data_AF-A0A0R1NTE4-F1
#
_entry.id   AF-A0A0R1NTE4-F1
#
_cell.length_a   1.000
_cell.length_b   1.000
_cell.length_c   1.000
_cell.angle_alpha   90.00
_cell.angle_beta   90.00
_cell.angle_gamma   90.00
#
_symmetry.space_group_name_H-M   'P 1'
#
loop_
_entity.id
_entity.type
_entity.pdbx_description
1 polymer ?
#
loop_
_entity_poly.entity_id
_entity_poly.type
_entity_poly.pdbx_seq_one_letter_code
_entity_poly.pdbx_strand_id
1 'polypeptide(L)'
;MLSRTKQYLRKNGYFYKKEYIRPLLTPDNIYIFRFGRDRLDNRLIIRYSHKWTGRQRINEIDLRLHKQKHPRIFENESELLQYLEGHLLKHEAKVRAREDKDSKQHQVPDGASK
;
A
#
# COMPACT_ATOMS: atom_id res chain seq x y z
N MET A 1 13.66 -9.29 -2.84
CA MET A 1 12.87 -8.12 -3.26
C MET A 1 12.13 -7.53 -2.05
N LEU A 2 12.29 -6.23 -1.83
CA LEU A 2 11.68 -5.44 -0.74
C LEU A 2 11.99 -5.91 0.69
N SER A 3 13.24 -6.22 1.02
CA SER A 3 13.58 -6.73 2.36
C SER A 3 13.48 -5.67 3.44
N ARG A 4 13.95 -4.45 3.19
CA ARG A 4 13.93 -3.33 4.14
C ARG A 4 12.51 -2.85 4.38
N THR A 5 11.70 -2.75 3.33
CA THR A 5 10.27 -2.41 3.46
C THR A 5 9.53 -3.42 4.32
N LYS A 6 9.77 -4.73 4.13
CA LYS A 6 9.14 -5.78 4.95
C LYS A 6 9.55 -5.68 6.42
N GLN A 7 10.82 -5.41 6.69
CA GLN A 7 11.31 -5.21 8.06
C GLN A 7 10.66 -3.97 8.70
N TYR A 8 10.63 -2.84 7.98
CA TYR A 8 9.96 -1.62 8.44
C TYR A 8 8.50 -1.86 8.79
N LEU A 9 7.75 -2.52 7.91
CA LEU A 9 6.34 -2.83 8.13
C LEU A 9 6.14 -3.70 9.37
N ARG A 10 6.90 -4.79 9.52
CA ARG A 10 6.82 -5.65 10.71
C ARG A 10 7.14 -4.89 11.99
N LYS A 11 8.21 -4.08 11.99
CA LYS A 11 8.63 -3.28 13.14
C LYS A 11 7.53 -2.30 13.59
N ASN A 12 6.72 -1.82 12.65
CA ASN A 12 5.63 -0.89 12.92
C ASN A 12 4.26 -1.58 13.13
N GLY A 13 4.21 -2.91 13.26
CA GLY A 13 2.99 -3.66 13.55
C GLY A 13 2.09 -3.92 12.34
N TYR A 14 2.64 -3.84 11.12
CA TYR A 14 1.91 -4.19 9.91
C TYR A 14 2.08 -5.67 9.58
N PHE A 15 0.98 -6.32 9.24
CA PHE A 15 0.95 -7.62 8.60
C PHE A 15 0.97 -7.45 7.09
N TYR A 16 1.41 -8.49 6.39
CA TYR A 16 1.41 -8.50 4.94
C TYR A 16 1.17 -9.88 4.36
N LYS A 17 0.66 -9.90 3.13
CA LYS A 17 0.47 -11.10 2.32
C LYS A 17 1.05 -10.87 0.92
N LYS A 18 1.76 -11.89 0.42
CA LYS A 18 2.30 -11.93 -0.94
C LYS A 18 1.28 -12.57 -1.88
N GLU A 19 1.07 -11.94 -3.02
CA GLU A 19 0.34 -12.49 -4.16
C GLU A 19 1.19 -12.29 -5.43
N TYR A 20 1.41 -13.35 -6.19
CA TYR A 20 2.22 -13.31 -7.41
C TYR A 20 1.33 -13.45 -8.64
N ILE A 21 1.56 -12.61 -9.65
CA ILE A 21 0.85 -12.68 -10.92
C ILE A 21 1.90 -12.69 -12.04
N ARG A 22 1.77 -13.66 -12.95
CA ARG A 22 2.54 -13.71 -14.19
C ARG A 22 1.62 -13.33 -15.35
N PRO A 23 1.61 -12.06 -15.78
CA PRO A 23 0.74 -11.66 -16.88
C PRO A 23 1.20 -12.34 -18.17
N LEU A 24 0.26 -12.80 -18.99
CA LEU A 24 0.57 -13.45 -20.27
C LEU A 24 1.06 -12.46 -21.34
N LEU A 25 0.69 -11.17 -21.21
CA LEU A 25 0.83 -10.17 -22.27
C LEU A 25 1.88 -9.08 -22.00
N THR A 26 2.53 -9.06 -20.83
CA THR A 26 3.54 -8.04 -20.51
C THR A 26 4.90 -8.68 -20.21
N PRO A 27 6.01 -8.08 -20.68
CA PRO A 27 7.35 -8.62 -20.41
C PRO A 27 7.71 -8.55 -18.91
N ASP A 28 7.11 -7.62 -18.18
CA ASP A 28 7.32 -7.46 -16.75
C ASP A 28 6.54 -8.48 -15.93
N ASN A 29 7.22 -9.05 -14.94
CA ASN A 29 6.58 -9.85 -13.91
C ASN A 29 5.99 -8.93 -12.84
N ILE A 30 4.83 -9.30 -12.29
CA ILE A 30 4.14 -8.49 -11.30
C ILE A 30 4.11 -9.21 -9.96
N TYR A 31 4.65 -8.55 -8.95
CA TYR A 31 4.58 -8.99 -7.57
C TYR A 31 3.65 -8.04 -6.82
N ILE A 32 2.56 -8.57 -6.27
CA ILE A 32 1.61 -7.81 -5.46
C ILE A 32 1.83 -8.14 -3.99
N PHE A 33 1.86 -7.09 -3.18
CA PHE A 33 2.07 -7.19 -1.75
C PHE A 33 0.99 -6.38 -1.06
N ARG A 34 0.09 -7.05 -0.36
CA ARG A 34 -0.97 -6.42 0.42
C ARG A 34 -0.53 -6.28 1.86
N PHE A 35 -0.82 -5.15 2.51
CA PHE A 35 -0.40 -4.88 3.88
C PHE A 35 -1.36 -3.99 4.67
N GLY A 36 -1.30 -4.09 5.99
CA GLY A 36 -2.10 -3.29 6.93
C GLY A 36 -2.00 -3.81 8.36
N ARG A 37 -2.59 -3.11 9.32
CA ARG A 37 -2.62 -3.51 10.74
C ARG A 37 -3.77 -4.47 11.02
N ASP A 38 -5.01 -4.03 10.79
CA ASP A 38 -6.20 -4.85 11.03
C ASP A 38 -6.71 -5.50 9.73
N ARG A 39 -6.61 -4.77 8.61
CA ARG A 39 -7.04 -5.19 7.27
C ARG A 39 -5.96 -4.94 6.23
N LEU A 40 -5.81 -5.84 5.27
CA LEU A 40 -4.79 -5.76 4.20
C LEU A 40 -5.27 -4.91 3.01
N ASP A 41 -5.61 -3.66 3.30
CA ASP A 41 -6.26 -2.74 2.35
C ASP A 41 -5.26 -1.90 1.55
N ASN A 42 -4.01 -1.83 2.02
CA ASN A 42 -2.92 -1.20 1.27
C ASN A 42 -2.24 -2.22 0.36
N ARG A 43 -1.71 -1.77 -0.77
CA ARG A 43 -0.98 -2.62 -1.72
C ARG A 43 0.25 -1.94 -2.29
N LEU A 44 1.29 -2.74 -2.48
CA LEU A 44 2.45 -2.45 -3.31
C LEU A 44 2.38 -3.36 -4.53
N ILE A 45 2.48 -2.77 -5.72
CA ILE A 45 2.54 -3.48 -7.00
C ILE A 45 3.95 -3.25 -7.54
N ILE A 46 4.75 -4.31 -7.58
CA ILE A 46 6.14 -4.25 -7.99
C ILE A 46 6.22 -4.85 -9.38
N ARG A 47 6.65 -4.04 -10.36
CA ARG A 47 7.02 -4.52 -11.69
C ARG A 47 8.50 -4.82 -11.69
N TYR A 48 8.86 -6.02 -12.12
CA TYR A 48 10.25 -6.44 -12.16
C TYR A 48 10.55 -7.29 -13.40
N SER A 49 11.78 -7.14 -13.87
CA SER A 49 12.38 -7.92 -14.94
C SER A 49 13.45 -8.85 -14.38
N HIS A 50 13.91 -9.80 -15.19
CA HIS A 50 15.10 -10.59 -14.89
C HIS A 50 16.24 -10.10 -15.78
N LYS A 51 17.40 -9.84 -15.19
CA LYS A 51 18.63 -9.64 -15.95
C LYS A 51 19.04 -10.94 -16.61
N TRP A 52 19.93 -10.87 -17.59
CA TRP A 52 20.53 -12.06 -18.22
C TRP A 52 21.20 -13.00 -17.21
N THR A 53 21.68 -12.47 -16.07
CA THR A 53 22.21 -13.26 -14.93
C THR A 53 21.13 -13.94 -14.07
N GLY A 54 19.85 -13.83 -14.43
CA GLY A 54 18.72 -14.32 -13.64
C GLY A 54 18.36 -13.44 -12.43
N ARG A 55 19.14 -12.40 -12.13
CA ARG A 55 18.84 -11.49 -11.01
C ARG A 55 17.61 -10.63 -11.29
N GLN A 56 16.72 -10.54 -10.32
CA GLN A 56 15.55 -9.65 -10.39
C GLN A 56 15.99 -8.18 -10.36
N ARG A 57 15.45 -7.38 -11.28
CA ARG A 57 15.58 -5.93 -11.31
C ARG A 57 14.19 -5.33 -11.13
N ILE A 58 14.02 -4.52 -10.07
CA ILE A 58 12.83 -3.69 -9.91
C ILE A 58 12.85 -2.64 -11.01
N ASN A 59 11.75 -2.53 -11.74
CA ASN A 59 11.54 -1.47 -12.73
C ASN A 59 10.68 -0.36 -12.13
N GLU A 60 9.64 -0.73 -11.38
CA GLU A 60 8.67 0.21 -10.82
C GLU A 60 8.04 -0.37 -9.54
N ILE A 61 7.71 0.49 -8.60
CA ILE A 61 6.92 0.18 -7.41
C ILE A 61 5.73 1.16 -7.34
N ASP A 62 4.51 0.66 -7.52
CA ASP A 62 3.28 1.42 -7.32
C ASP A 62 2.72 1.14 -5.91
N LEU A 63 2.68 2.17 -5.07
CA LEU A 63 2.05 2.19 -3.75
C LEU A 63 0.64 2.74 -3.84
N ARG A 64 -0.32 1.94 -3.38
CA ARG A 64 -1.71 2.33 -3.22
C ARG A 64 -2.14 2.12 -1.77
N LEU A 65 -2.32 3.22 -1.07
CA LEU A 65 -2.84 3.23 0.29
C LEU A 65 -4.38 3.25 0.28
N HIS A 66 -4.99 2.66 1.31
CA HIS A 66 -6.44 2.67 1.48
C HIS A 66 -6.97 4.12 1.52
N LYS A 67 -8.02 4.43 0.75
CA LYS A 67 -8.62 5.79 0.62
C LYS A 67 -7.66 6.88 0.13
N GLN A 68 -6.52 6.50 -0.44
CA GLN A 68 -5.63 7.43 -1.14
C GLN A 68 -6.20 7.80 -2.51
N LYS A 69 -6.27 9.10 -2.83
CA LYS A 69 -6.79 9.58 -4.13
C LYS A 69 -5.84 9.29 -5.29
N HIS A 70 -4.54 9.51 -5.10
CA HIS A 70 -3.52 9.35 -6.13
C HIS A 70 -2.44 8.38 -5.64
N PRO A 71 -2.27 7.23 -6.30
CA PRO A 71 -1.15 6.33 -6.05
C PRO A 71 0.20 7.04 -6.16
N ARG A 72 1.23 6.46 -5.53
CA ARG A 72 2.61 6.95 -5.63
C ARG A 72 3.47 5.89 -6.29
N ILE A 73 4.25 6.31 -7.27
CA ILE A 73 5.16 5.45 -8.02
C ILE A 73 6.58 5.77 -7.58
N PHE A 74 7.40 4.74 -7.40
CA PHE A 74 8.80 4.83 -6.99
C PHE A 74 9.67 3.95 -7.91
N GLU A 75 10.91 4.38 -8.15
CA GLU A 75 11.83 3.61 -8.99
C GLU A 75 12.52 2.49 -8.21
N ASN A 76 12.69 2.66 -6.91
CA ASN A 76 13.45 1.74 -6.06
C ASN A 76 12.92 1.66 -4.62
N GLU A 77 13.44 0.67 -3.88
CA GLU A 77 13.03 0.40 -2.50
C GLU A 77 13.40 1.54 -1.53
N SER A 78 14.49 2.26 -1.77
CA SER A 78 14.94 3.34 -0.89
C SER A 78 13.96 4.52 -0.91
N GLU A 79 13.52 4.95 -2.10
CA GLU A 79 12.50 6.00 -2.25
C GLU A 79 11.18 5.61 -1.62
N LEU A 80 10.73 4.36 -1.87
CA LEU A 80 9.54 3.84 -1.22
C LEU A 80 9.67 3.92 0.31
N LEU A 81 10.80 3.46 0.85
CA LEU A 81 10.99 3.40 2.29
C LEU A 81 11.00 4.79 2.93
N GLN A 82 11.69 5.76 2.31
CA GLN A 82 11.70 7.14 2.75
C GLN A 82 10.28 7.72 2.79
N TYR A 83 9.46 7.43 1.77
CA TYR A 83 8.06 7.85 1.76
C TYR A 83 7.25 7.20 2.89
N LEU A 84 7.39 5.89 3.10
CA LEU A 84 6.64 5.18 4.14
C LEU A 84 7.00 5.69 5.55
N GLU A 85 8.27 5.94 5.82
CA GLU A 85 8.76 6.49 7.10
C GLU A 85 8.19 7.89 7.36
N GLY A 86 8.12 8.74 6.34
CA GLY A 86 7.62 10.12 6.49
C GLY A 86 6.09 10.27 6.51
N HIS A 87 5.35 9.38 5.82
CA HIS A 87 3.95 9.62 5.48
C HIS A 87 2.96 8.56 5.94
N LEU A 88 3.35 7.29 6.14
CA LEU A 88 2.39 6.20 6.33
C LEU A 88 1.50 6.40 7.56
N LEU A 89 2.10 6.62 8.73
CA LEU A 89 1.37 6.79 9.99
C LEU A 89 0.48 8.04 9.98
N LYS A 90 0.97 9.14 9.40
CA LYS A 90 0.20 10.39 9.24
C LYS A 90 -1.02 10.18 8.35
N HIS A 91 -0.84 9.42 7.26
CA HIS A 91 -1.92 9.09 6.35
C HIS A 91 -3.01 8.27 7.04
N GLU A 92 -2.64 7.23 7.81
CA GLU A 92 -3.61 6.41 8.56
C GLU A 92 -4.38 7.20 9.61
N ALA A 93 -3.71 8.07 10.36
CA ALA A 93 -4.39 8.95 11.32
C ALA A 93 -5.43 9.84 10.63
N LYS A 94 -5.09 10.36 9.44
CA LYS A 94 -6.00 11.18 8.64
C LYS A 94 -7.19 10.39 8.08
N VAL A 95 -7.00 9.12 7.70
CA VAL A 95 -8.08 8.25 7.24
C VAL A 95 -9.03 7.93 8.39
N ARG A 96 -8.51 7.48 9.54
CA ARG A 96 -9.33 7.19 10.73
C ARG A 96 -10.15 8.39 11.18
N ALA A 97 -9.53 9.57 11.28
CA ALA A 97 -10.23 10.80 11.67
C ALA A 97 -11.33 11.23 10.68
N ARG A 98 -11.28 10.79 9.41
CA ARG A 98 -12.36 11.02 8.44
C ARG A 98 -13.48 10.01 8.61
N GLU A 99 -13.13 8.73 8.78
CA GLU A 99 -14.10 7.66 9.02
C GLU A 99 -14.91 7.88 10.30
N ASP A 100 -14.26 8.40 11.35
CA ASP A 100 -14.94 8.77 12.61
C ASP A 100 -15.94 9.92 12.40
N LYS A 101 -15.65 10.87 11.50
CA LYS A 101 -16.56 11.98 11.17
C LYS A 101 -17.74 11.50 10.35
N ASP A 102 -17.48 10.68 9.33
CA ASP A 102 -18.51 10.13 8.44
C ASP A 102 -19.47 9.24 9.23
N SER A 103 -18.96 8.47 10.20
CA SER A 103 -19.75 7.62 11.09
C SER A 103 -20.65 8.41 12.04
N LYS A 104 -20.20 9.59 12.51
CA LYS A 104 -21.00 10.49 13.36
C LYS A 104 -22.06 11.26 12.57
N GLN A 105 -21.80 11.63 11.32
CA GLN A 105 -22.79 12.26 10.44
C GLN A 105 -23.95 11.33 10.07
N HIS A 106 -23.72 10.02 9.96
CA HIS A 106 -24.79 9.05 9.65
C HIS A 106 -25.62 8.63 10.87
N GLN A 107 -25.33 9.13 12.08
CA GLN A 107 -26.09 8.82 13.31
C GLN A 107 -27.07 9.93 13.74
N VAL A 108 -27.28 10.99 12.94
CA VAL A 108 -28.40 11.90 13.21
C VAL A 108 -29.73 11.19 12.89
N PRO A 109 -30.66 11.07 13.85
CA PRO A 109 -31.91 10.35 13.62
C PRO A 109 -32.84 11.20 12.75
N ASP A 110 -33.51 10.54 11.80
CA ASP A 110 -34.68 11.03 11.02
C ASP A 110 -35.90 11.26 11.94
N GLY A 111 -35.72 12.05 13.00
CA GLY A 111 -36.68 12.26 14.08
C GLY A 111 -37.07 13.72 14.24
N ALA A 112 -37.46 14.40 13.15
CA ALA A 112 -38.10 15.71 13.22
C ALA A 112 -38.97 16.01 11.99
N SER A 113 -39.96 15.15 11.72
CA SER A 113 -41.18 15.61 11.03
C SER A 113 -42.31 15.68 12.07
N LYS A 114 -42.62 16.90 12.50
CA LYS A 114 -43.91 17.23 13.11
C LYS A 114 -44.81 17.80 12.03
#